data_AF-A0A535EQD1-F1
#
_entry.id   AF-A0A535EQD1-F1
#
_cell.length_a   1.000
_cell.length_b   1.000
_cell.length_c   1.000
_cell.angle_alpha   90.00
_cell.angle_beta   90.00
_cell.angle_gamma   90.00
#
_symmetry.space_group_name_H-M   'P 1'
#
loop_
_entity.id
_entity.type
_entity.pdbx_description
1 polymer ?
#
loop_
_entity_poly.entity_id
_entity_poly.type
_entity_poly.pdbx_seq_one_letter_code
_entity_poly.pdbx_strand_id
1 'polypeptide(L)'
;MVVADRSPALLRVLAHDLRWAIVRLLARGDLRVREMVAATGEAPNLVTYHLAQLKAAGLVWARRSAADGRDSYYALDLDAVAAAMAGVARDIHPGLRAAGGAGGGPGRVLFICSGNSSRSQMAEAWLRHLGRPDVVAASGGTAPTSLHPLAVAAMAEHGVDISGHRVEHVDVFAGQSFDRVITL
;
A
#
# COMPACT_ATOMS: atom_id res chain seq x y z
N MET A 1 -35.46 -2.97 23.22
CA MET A 1 -34.52 -3.87 22.52
C MET A 1 -33.12 -3.47 22.96
N VAL A 2 -32.47 -4.27 23.80
CA VAL A 2 -31.16 -3.95 24.38
C VAL A 2 -30.11 -4.12 23.29
N VAL A 3 -29.57 -3.03 22.76
CA VAL A 3 -28.39 -3.09 21.91
C VAL A 3 -27.25 -3.53 22.84
N ALA A 4 -26.70 -4.72 22.62
CA ALA A 4 -25.50 -5.16 23.31
C ALA A 4 -24.34 -4.25 22.85
N ASP A 5 -24.18 -3.14 23.56
CA ASP A 5 -23.22 -2.07 23.30
C ASP A 5 -21.80 -2.52 23.67
N ARG A 6 -21.21 -3.37 22.82
CA ARG A 6 -19.78 -3.64 22.90
C ARG A 6 -19.11 -2.69 21.95
N SER A 7 -18.26 -1.81 22.47
CA SER A 7 -17.43 -0.93 21.64
C SER A 7 -16.71 -1.75 20.55
N PRO A 8 -16.62 -1.24 19.30
CA PRO A 8 -15.95 -1.96 18.23
C PRO A 8 -14.55 -2.43 18.64
N ALA A 9 -14.17 -3.64 18.24
CA ALA A 9 -12.89 -4.25 18.61
C ALA A 9 -11.70 -3.36 18.26
N LEU A 10 -11.79 -2.64 17.13
CA LEU A 10 -10.80 -1.67 16.70
C LEU A 10 -10.55 -0.57 17.73
N LEU A 11 -11.62 0.06 18.25
CA LEU A 11 -11.48 1.15 19.22
C LEU A 11 -10.83 0.67 20.51
N ARG A 12 -11.23 -0.50 21.01
CA ARG A 12 -10.60 -1.10 22.21
C ARG A 12 -9.12 -1.40 22.01
N VAL A 13 -8.76 -1.93 20.84
CA VAL A 13 -7.38 -2.23 20.50
C VAL A 13 -6.59 -0.92 20.34
N LEU A 14 -7.09 0.07 19.63
CA LEU A 14 -6.32 1.30 19.38
C LEU A 14 -6.32 2.30 20.55
N ALA A 15 -7.18 2.14 21.55
CA ALA A 15 -7.24 3.02 22.73
C ALA A 15 -6.00 3.01 23.64
N HIS A 16 -5.00 2.15 23.38
CA HIS A 16 -3.75 2.11 24.15
C HIS A 16 -2.65 2.84 23.40
N ASP A 17 -1.98 3.79 24.07
CA ASP A 17 -1.01 4.71 23.47
C ASP A 17 0.10 3.98 22.71
N LEU A 18 0.68 2.93 23.29
CA LEU A 18 1.73 2.17 22.61
C LEU A 18 1.22 1.41 21.36
N ARG A 19 0.00 0.85 21.38
CA ARG A 19 -0.56 0.21 20.18
C ARG A 19 -0.85 1.24 19.09
N TRP A 20 -1.33 2.41 19.48
CA TRP A 20 -1.50 3.54 18.57
C TRP A 20 -0.16 4.00 17.96
N ALA A 21 0.88 4.14 18.78
CA ALA A 21 2.22 4.50 18.32
C ALA A 21 2.79 3.46 17.34
N ILE A 22 2.68 2.16 17.65
CA ILE A 22 3.12 1.08 16.76
C ILE A 22 2.38 1.12 15.41
N VAL A 23 1.05 1.30 15.41
CA VAL A 23 0.27 1.42 14.17
C VAL A 23 0.73 2.64 13.34
N ARG A 24 0.99 3.78 13.97
CA ARG A 24 1.51 4.97 13.27
C ARG A 24 2.90 4.78 12.68
N LEU A 25 3.76 4.01 13.35
CA LEU A 25 5.08 3.64 12.82
C LEU A 25 4.93 2.73 11.60
N LEU A 26 4.10 1.69 11.71
CA LEU A 26 3.85 0.72 10.63
C LEU A 26 3.12 1.32 9.42
N ALA A 27 2.36 2.40 9.61
CA ALA A 27 1.74 3.15 8.53
C ALA A 27 2.78 3.79 7.57
N ARG A 28 4.04 3.93 7.98
CA ARG A 28 5.13 4.49 7.17
C ARG A 28 5.98 3.44 6.46
N GLY A 29 5.76 2.16 6.76
CA GLY A 29 6.55 1.06 6.22
C GLY A 29 6.66 -0.09 7.22
N ASP A 30 7.20 -1.21 6.75
CA ASP A 30 7.44 -2.39 7.54
C ASP A 30 8.68 -2.27 8.43
N LEU A 31 8.54 -2.72 9.68
CA LEU A 31 9.56 -2.55 10.72
C LEU A 31 9.80 -3.84 11.49
N ARG A 32 11.01 -4.01 12.00
CA ARG A 32 11.36 -5.06 12.97
C ARG A 32 11.06 -4.57 14.39
N VAL A 33 10.94 -5.51 15.33
CA VAL A 33 10.72 -5.20 16.76
C VAL A 33 11.78 -4.25 17.30
N ARG A 34 13.06 -4.46 16.96
CA ARG A 34 14.15 -3.59 17.41
C ARG A 34 14.02 -2.14 16.94
N GLU A 35 13.48 -1.92 15.75
CA GLU A 35 13.26 -0.58 15.19
C GLU A 35 12.09 0.11 15.90
N MET A 36 11.04 -0.64 16.22
CA MET A 36 9.92 -0.13 17.02
C MET A 36 10.35 0.21 18.45
N VAL A 37 11.18 -0.63 19.07
CA VAL A 37 11.77 -0.36 20.40
C VAL A 37 12.58 0.93 20.36
N ALA A 38 13.46 1.10 19.37
CA ALA A 38 14.24 2.32 19.23
C ALA A 38 13.36 3.57 19.02
N ALA A 39 12.29 3.44 18.23
CA ALA A 39 11.40 4.56 17.92
C ALA A 39 10.43 4.92 19.05
N THR A 40 10.01 3.95 19.87
CA THR A 40 9.05 4.16 20.97
C THR A 40 9.74 4.42 22.31
N GLY A 41 11.00 4.00 22.47
CA GLY A 41 11.70 4.03 23.76
C GLY A 41 11.23 2.96 24.74
N GLU A 42 10.34 2.06 24.32
CA GLU A 42 9.68 1.09 25.18
C GLU A 42 10.43 -0.24 25.25
N ALA A 43 10.17 -1.00 26.32
CA ALA A 43 10.82 -2.28 26.52
C ALA A 43 10.45 -3.31 25.42
N PRO A 44 11.39 -4.16 24.94
CA PRO A 44 11.15 -5.10 23.84
C PRO A 44 10.01 -6.09 24.09
N ASN A 45 9.84 -6.55 25.33
CA ASN A 45 8.76 -7.43 25.76
C ASN A 45 7.40 -6.74 25.63
N LEU A 46 7.30 -5.47 26.01
CA LEU A 46 6.07 -4.69 25.94
C LEU A 46 5.65 -4.44 24.49
N VAL A 47 6.61 -4.06 23.63
CA VAL A 47 6.37 -3.93 22.18
C VAL A 47 5.88 -5.25 21.58
N THR A 48 6.51 -6.37 21.93
CA THR A 48 6.12 -7.70 21.43
C THR A 48 4.72 -8.10 21.90
N TYR A 49 4.39 -7.84 23.16
CA TYR A 49 3.05 -8.07 23.71
C TYR A 49 1.99 -7.31 22.93
N HIS A 50 2.20 -6.01 22.69
CA HIS A 50 1.26 -5.19 21.95
C HIS A 50 1.17 -5.54 20.47
N LEU A 51 2.28 -5.95 19.84
CA LEU A 51 2.26 -6.52 18.49
C LEU A 51 1.41 -7.79 18.42
N ALA A 52 1.51 -8.68 19.41
CA ALA A 52 0.69 -9.88 19.46
C ALA A 52 -0.81 -9.54 19.57
N GLN A 53 -1.17 -8.53 20.35
CA GLN A 53 -2.56 -8.04 20.43
C GLN A 53 -3.04 -7.43 19.11
N LEU A 54 -2.22 -6.63 18.43
CA LEU A 54 -2.54 -6.06 17.11
C LEU A 54 -2.69 -7.16 16.05
N LYS A 55 -1.84 -8.19 16.08
CA LYS A 55 -1.92 -9.36 15.21
C LYS A 55 -3.17 -10.20 15.48
N ALA A 56 -3.51 -10.43 16.75
CA ALA A 56 -4.74 -11.13 17.13
C ALA A 56 -6.00 -10.36 16.69
N ALA A 57 -5.92 -9.04 16.61
CA ALA A 57 -6.97 -8.18 16.06
C ALA A 57 -6.97 -8.12 14.53
N GLY A 58 -6.05 -8.81 13.85
CA GLY A 58 -5.94 -8.81 12.38
C GLY A 58 -5.42 -7.51 11.77
N LEU A 59 -4.90 -6.57 12.58
CA LEU A 59 -4.45 -5.27 12.08
C LEU A 59 -3.02 -5.30 11.55
N VAL A 60 -2.24 -6.30 11.95
CA VAL A 60 -0.82 -6.43 11.63
C VAL A 60 -0.52 -7.86 11.24
N TRP A 61 0.29 -8.03 10.20
CA TRP A 61 0.86 -9.31 9.81
C TRP A 61 2.40 -9.26 9.89
N ALA A 62 3.03 -10.43 9.84
CA ALA A 62 4.49 -10.55 9.91
C ALA A 62 5.01 -11.43 8.78
N ARG A 63 6.12 -11.03 8.16
CA ARG A 63 6.93 -11.84 7.25
C ARG A 63 8.32 -12.07 7.80
N ARG A 64 8.93 -13.18 7.38
CA ARG A 64 10.36 -13.43 7.59
C ARG A 64 11.18 -12.76 6.49
N SER A 65 12.38 -12.33 6.84
CA SER A 65 13.40 -11.84 5.91
C SER A 65 13.61 -12.86 4.79
N ALA A 66 13.58 -12.42 3.54
CA ALA A 66 13.84 -13.28 2.38
C ALA A 66 15.33 -13.59 2.19
N ALA A 67 16.23 -12.77 2.77
CA ALA A 67 17.68 -12.90 2.58
C ALA A 67 18.30 -13.99 3.47
N ASP A 68 17.84 -14.10 4.71
CA ASP A 68 18.43 -15.02 5.70
C ASP A 68 17.40 -15.65 6.66
N GLY A 69 16.13 -15.24 6.57
CA GLY A 69 15.06 -15.70 7.46
C GLY A 69 15.23 -15.31 8.93
N ARG A 70 16.26 -14.58 9.34
CA ARG A 70 16.57 -14.36 10.77
C ARG A 70 15.73 -13.26 11.38
N ASP A 71 15.43 -12.23 10.60
CA ASP A 71 14.60 -11.11 11.01
C ASP A 71 13.12 -11.32 10.64
N SER A 72 12.21 -10.81 11.49
CA SER A 72 10.78 -10.71 11.20
C SER A 72 10.39 -9.25 11.03
N TYR A 73 9.75 -8.93 9.90
CA TYR A 73 9.21 -7.63 9.58
C TYR A 73 7.70 -7.65 9.77
N TYR A 74 7.18 -6.62 10.43
CA TYR A 74 5.75 -6.43 10.66
C TYR A 74 5.25 -5.35 9.74
N ALA A 75 4.03 -5.52 9.21
CA ALA A 75 3.37 -4.57 8.35
C ALA A 75 1.91 -4.41 8.76
N LEU A 76 1.37 -3.21 8.53
CA LEU A 76 -0.05 -2.94 8.75
C LEU A 76 -0.88 -3.60 7.65
N ASP A 77 -1.98 -4.24 8.02
CA ASP A 77 -2.99 -4.72 7.08
C ASP A 77 -3.96 -3.59 6.78
N LEU A 78 -3.74 -2.89 5.67
CA LEU A 78 -4.52 -1.70 5.30
C LEU A 78 -5.97 -2.04 4.98
N ASP A 79 -6.22 -3.20 4.38
CA ASP A 79 -7.58 -3.65 4.04
C ASP A 79 -8.34 -4.00 5.31
N ALA A 80 -7.72 -4.73 6.24
CA ALA A 80 -8.32 -5.04 7.52
C ALA A 80 -8.60 -3.76 8.35
N VAL A 81 -7.66 -2.80 8.37
CA VAL A 81 -7.85 -1.52 9.05
C VAL A 81 -8.99 -0.71 8.43
N ALA A 82 -9.06 -0.61 7.10
CA ALA A 82 -10.13 0.10 6.40
C ALA A 82 -11.50 -0.54 6.65
N ALA A 83 -11.58 -1.87 6.59
CA ALA A 83 -12.80 -2.62 6.88
C ALA A 83 -13.25 -2.42 8.34
N ALA A 84 -12.31 -2.43 9.29
CA ALA A 84 -12.60 -2.19 10.69
C ALA A 84 -13.11 -0.77 10.93
N MET A 85 -12.49 0.25 10.32
CA MET A 85 -12.95 1.65 10.38
C MET A 85 -14.34 1.83 9.77
N ALA A 86 -14.62 1.21 8.63
CA ALA A 86 -15.95 1.20 8.04
C ALA A 86 -16.98 0.51 8.94
N GLY A 87 -16.60 -0.55 9.67
CA GLY A 87 -17.39 -1.17 10.73
C GLY A 87 -17.77 -0.16 11.83
N VAL A 88 -16.77 0.52 12.40
CA VAL A 88 -17.00 1.56 13.43
C VAL A 88 -17.98 2.64 12.93
N ALA A 89 -17.77 3.15 11.71
CA ALA A 89 -18.64 4.17 11.14
C ALA A 89 -20.09 3.68 10.98
N ARG A 90 -20.27 2.43 10.52
CA ARG A 90 -21.60 1.79 10.37
C ARG A 90 -22.33 1.64 11.70
N ASP A 91 -21.60 1.37 12.78
CA ASP A 91 -22.14 1.19 14.13
C ASP A 91 -22.53 2.52 14.77
N ILE A 92 -21.79 3.61 14.49
CA ILE A 92 -22.06 4.93 15.07
C ILE A 92 -23.28 5.61 14.42
N HIS A 93 -23.33 5.71 13.08
CA HIS A 93 -24.43 6.40 12.41
C HIS A 93 -24.51 6.07 10.91
N PRO A 94 -25.71 5.87 10.32
CA PRO A 94 -25.85 5.60 8.88
C PRO A 94 -25.32 6.73 7.99
N GLY A 95 -25.35 7.99 8.43
CA GLY A 95 -24.75 9.13 7.71
C GLY A 95 -23.21 9.14 7.69
N LEU A 96 -22.54 8.35 8.55
CA LEU A 96 -21.09 8.15 8.49
C LEU A 96 -20.69 7.09 7.46
N ARG A 97 -21.68 6.37 6.88
CA ARG A 97 -21.44 5.35 5.84
C ARG A 97 -20.87 5.93 4.55
N ALA A 98 -20.88 7.25 4.38
CA ALA A 98 -20.25 7.92 3.25
C ALA A 98 -19.92 9.40 3.57
N ALA A 99 -18.96 9.61 4.46
CA ALA A 99 -17.85 10.49 4.09
C ALA A 99 -16.73 9.55 3.62
N GLY A 100 -16.87 8.90 2.46
CA GLY A 100 -16.44 9.52 1.20
C GLY A 100 -14.93 9.79 1.31
N GLY A 101 -14.03 8.86 1.01
CA GLY A 101 -14.06 8.08 -0.21
C GLY A 101 -13.70 8.96 -1.41
N ALA A 102 -12.55 9.64 -1.34
CA ALA A 102 -11.84 10.10 -2.55
C ALA A 102 -10.88 9.02 -3.09
N GLY A 103 -11.12 7.74 -2.79
CA GLY A 103 -10.34 6.59 -3.30
C GLY A 103 -11.15 5.59 -4.12
N GLY A 104 -12.42 5.91 -4.41
CA GLY A 104 -13.24 5.19 -5.40
C GLY A 104 -13.18 5.83 -6.79
N GLY A 105 -12.31 6.83 -6.99
CA GLY A 105 -11.81 7.15 -8.31
C GLY A 105 -10.83 6.06 -8.73
N PRO A 106 -10.67 5.80 -10.04
CA PRO A 106 -9.85 4.69 -10.46
C PRO A 106 -8.42 4.86 -9.93
N GLY A 107 -7.90 3.88 -9.19
CA GLY A 107 -6.61 3.99 -8.50
C GLY A 107 -5.51 4.35 -9.50
N ARG A 108 -4.86 5.49 -9.33
CA ARG A 108 -3.84 5.98 -10.26
C ARG A 108 -2.45 5.58 -9.80
N VAL A 109 -1.74 4.83 -10.64
CA VAL A 109 -0.37 4.38 -10.38
C VAL A 109 0.57 4.96 -11.45
N LEU A 110 1.65 5.60 -11.01
CA LEU A 110 2.73 6.10 -11.87
C LEU A 110 3.99 5.25 -11.71
N PHE A 111 4.50 4.68 -12.81
CA PHE A 111 5.79 3.99 -12.85
C PHE A 111 6.88 4.89 -13.41
N ILE A 112 7.95 5.13 -12.65
CA ILE A 112 9.06 5.99 -13.07
C ILE A 112 10.32 5.15 -13.23
N CYS A 113 11.03 5.32 -14.33
CA CYS A 113 12.42 4.88 -14.47
C CYS A 113 13.25 5.98 -15.13
N SER A 114 14.52 5.73 -15.45
CA SER A 114 15.34 6.75 -16.12
C SER A 114 14.86 7.05 -17.54
N GLY A 115 14.80 6.04 -18.42
CA GLY A 115 14.57 6.24 -19.85
C GLY A 115 13.11 6.15 -20.32
N ASN A 116 12.20 5.71 -19.45
CA ASN A 116 10.84 5.26 -19.84
C ASN A 116 10.82 4.35 -21.07
N SER A 117 11.88 3.55 -21.21
CA SER A 117 12.21 2.77 -22.41
C SER A 117 11.86 1.29 -22.26
N SER A 118 11.97 0.72 -21.05
CA SER A 118 11.70 -0.71 -20.81
C SER A 118 10.89 -0.93 -19.52
N ARG A 119 11.53 -0.83 -18.34
CA ARG A 119 10.96 -1.24 -17.05
C ARG A 119 9.59 -0.62 -16.75
N SER A 120 9.50 0.71 -16.83
CA SER A 120 8.25 1.41 -16.51
C SER A 120 7.16 1.22 -17.57
N GLN A 121 7.53 1.03 -18.84
CA GLN A 121 6.61 0.68 -19.93
C GLN A 121 5.99 -0.70 -19.73
N MET A 122 6.83 -1.70 -19.43
CA MET A 122 6.38 -3.05 -19.13
C MET A 122 5.50 -3.09 -17.88
N ALA A 123 5.86 -2.34 -16.84
CA ALA A 123 5.08 -2.25 -15.60
C ALA A 123 3.71 -1.61 -15.83
N GLU A 124 3.63 -0.50 -16.57
CA GLU A 124 2.35 0.13 -16.97
C GLU A 124 1.46 -0.85 -17.72
N ALA A 125 2.01 -1.54 -18.72
CA ALA A 125 1.28 -2.50 -19.53
C ALA A 125 0.80 -3.70 -18.72
N TRP A 126 1.63 -4.24 -17.82
CA TRP A 126 1.22 -5.32 -16.92
C TRP A 126 0.10 -4.91 -15.98
N LEU A 127 0.17 -3.70 -15.42
CA LEU A 127 -0.90 -3.22 -14.55
C LEU A 127 -2.21 -3.01 -15.32
N ARG A 128 -2.16 -2.55 -16.58
CA ARG A 128 -3.34 -2.49 -17.44
C ARG A 128 -3.90 -3.86 -17.79
N HIS A 129 -3.03 -4.85 -18.00
CA HIS A 129 -3.42 -6.19 -18.42
C HIS A 129 -3.95 -7.06 -17.28
N LEU A 130 -3.34 -6.99 -16.10
CA LEU A 130 -3.65 -7.83 -14.94
C LEU A 130 -4.45 -7.11 -13.85
N GLY A 131 -4.41 -5.78 -13.84
CA GLY A 131 -5.08 -4.96 -12.84
C GLY A 131 -6.59 -4.92 -12.99
N ARG A 132 -7.25 -4.33 -12.01
CA ARG A 132 -8.70 -4.10 -12.08
C ARG A 132 -9.02 -3.02 -13.12
N PRO A 133 -10.20 -3.06 -13.78
CA PRO A 133 -10.60 -2.07 -14.78
C PRO A 133 -10.64 -0.62 -14.27
N ASP A 134 -10.80 -0.45 -12.96
CA ASP A 134 -10.78 0.84 -12.26
C ASP A 134 -9.38 1.21 -11.77
N VAL A 135 -8.29 0.69 -12.34
CA VAL A 135 -6.93 1.15 -12.03
C VAL A 135 -6.32 1.78 -13.27
N VAL A 136 -5.88 3.03 -13.15
CA VAL A 136 -5.24 3.79 -14.23
C VAL A 136 -3.73 3.74 -14.03
N ALA A 137 -3.03 3.13 -14.99
CA ALA A 137 -1.58 3.09 -15.01
C ALA A 137 -1.01 4.15 -15.98
N ALA A 138 0.05 4.82 -15.55
CA ALA A 138 0.89 5.68 -16.38
C ALA A 138 2.37 5.39 -16.11
N SER A 139 3.25 5.79 -17.02
CA SER A 139 4.69 5.71 -16.84
C SER A 139 5.42 6.93 -17.37
N GLY A 140 6.57 7.23 -16.76
CA GLY A 140 7.40 8.37 -17.13
C GLY A 140 8.90 8.12 -16.91
N GLY A 141 9.70 9.01 -17.50
CA GLY A 141 11.16 8.96 -17.49
C GLY A 141 11.77 10.27 -17.03
N THR A 142 12.87 10.23 -16.28
CA THR A 142 13.65 11.45 -15.96
C THR A 142 14.61 11.87 -17.08
N ALA A 143 14.92 10.95 -18.01
CA ALA A 143 15.68 11.19 -19.22
C ALA A 143 15.17 10.25 -20.34
N PRO A 144 13.95 10.48 -20.87
CA PRO A 144 13.31 9.66 -21.89
C PRO A 144 14.20 9.37 -23.10
N THR A 145 14.14 8.13 -23.58
CA THR A 145 14.81 7.71 -24.83
C THR A 145 13.77 7.17 -25.81
N SER A 146 14.08 6.11 -26.57
CA SER A 146 13.11 5.39 -27.40
C SER A 146 12.56 4.17 -26.66
N LEU A 147 11.38 3.71 -27.05
CA LEU A 147 10.84 2.44 -26.57
C LEU A 147 11.80 1.30 -26.95
N HIS A 148 12.21 0.50 -25.97
CA HIS A 148 13.22 -0.53 -26.18
C HIS A 148 12.64 -1.72 -26.96
N PRO A 149 13.24 -2.12 -28.10
CA PRO A 149 12.71 -3.21 -28.93
C PRO A 149 12.55 -4.54 -28.18
N LEU A 150 13.51 -4.88 -27.30
CA LEU A 150 13.39 -6.10 -26.49
C LEU A 150 12.28 -6.04 -25.43
N ALA A 151 11.87 -4.85 -24.99
CA ALA A 151 10.72 -4.74 -24.09
C ALA A 151 9.42 -5.03 -24.87
N VAL A 152 9.32 -4.54 -26.11
CA VAL A 152 8.20 -4.86 -27.02
C VAL A 152 8.15 -6.37 -27.27
N ALA A 153 9.29 -6.97 -27.66
CA ALA A 153 9.38 -8.40 -27.91
C ALA A 153 8.99 -9.25 -26.68
N ALA A 154 9.56 -8.93 -25.51
CA ALA A 154 9.28 -9.65 -24.28
C ALA A 154 7.81 -9.57 -23.84
N MET A 155 7.16 -8.42 -24.02
CA MET A 155 5.73 -8.28 -23.71
C MET A 155 4.84 -9.02 -24.72
N ALA A 156 5.22 -8.99 -26.00
CA ALA A 156 4.52 -9.69 -27.07
C ALA A 156 4.55 -11.22 -26.89
N GLU A 157 5.63 -11.79 -26.34
CA GLU A 157 5.71 -13.21 -25.96
C GLU A 157 4.60 -13.63 -24.99
N HIS A 158 4.04 -12.69 -24.23
CA HIS A 158 2.92 -12.91 -23.32
C HIS A 158 1.59 -12.32 -23.81
N GLY A 159 1.49 -11.95 -25.08
CA GLY A 159 0.26 -11.40 -25.66
C GLY A 159 -0.09 -9.98 -25.22
N VAL A 160 0.88 -9.23 -24.69
CA VAL A 160 0.69 -7.82 -24.32
C VAL A 160 1.47 -6.95 -25.32
N ASP A 161 0.75 -6.27 -26.21
CA ASP A 161 1.37 -5.35 -27.16
C ASP A 161 1.61 -3.97 -26.54
N ILE A 162 2.87 -3.55 -26.53
CA ILE A 162 3.28 -2.21 -26.07
C ILE A 162 3.89 -1.37 -27.21
N SER A 163 3.88 -1.82 -28.47
CA SER A 163 4.57 -1.13 -29.57
C SER A 163 4.03 0.28 -29.82
N GLY A 164 2.77 0.54 -29.46
CA GLY A 164 2.12 1.84 -29.54
C GLY A 164 2.26 2.72 -28.29
N HIS A 165 2.97 2.27 -27.26
CA HIS A 165 3.17 3.06 -26.05
C HIS A 165 4.00 4.32 -26.33
N ARG A 166 3.68 5.39 -25.61
CA ARG A 166 4.43 6.65 -25.66
C ARG A 166 5.50 6.66 -24.59
N VAL A 167 6.69 7.15 -24.96
CA VAL A 167 7.74 7.47 -24.00
C VAL A 167 7.56 8.93 -23.58
N GLU A 168 7.35 9.19 -22.30
CA GLU A 168 7.06 10.51 -21.75
C GLU A 168 8.07 10.93 -20.67
N HIS A 169 8.36 12.23 -20.60
CA HIS A 169 9.09 12.79 -19.47
C HIS A 169 8.18 12.85 -18.25
N VAL A 170 8.75 12.65 -17.05
CA VAL A 170 7.98 12.68 -15.79
C VAL A 170 7.23 14.01 -15.58
N ASP A 171 7.72 15.11 -16.13
CA ASP A 171 7.10 16.44 -16.03
C ASP A 171 5.72 16.54 -16.68
N VAL A 172 5.37 15.66 -17.63
CA VAL A 172 4.01 15.60 -18.19
C VAL A 172 2.98 15.31 -17.09
N PHE A 173 3.42 14.65 -16.02
CA PHE A 173 2.62 14.29 -14.86
C PHE A 173 2.68 15.32 -13.73
N ALA A 174 3.42 16.43 -13.91
CA ALA A 174 3.51 17.48 -12.91
C ALA A 174 2.11 18.08 -12.64
N GLY A 175 1.77 18.23 -11.36
CA GLY A 175 0.46 18.72 -10.93
C GLY A 175 -0.68 17.70 -11.02
N GLN A 176 -0.43 16.48 -11.52
CA GLN A 176 -1.39 15.38 -11.45
C GLN A 176 -1.24 14.60 -10.12
N SER A 177 -2.35 14.10 -9.56
CA SER A 177 -2.36 13.32 -8.32
C SER A 177 -2.33 11.82 -8.57
N PHE A 178 -1.39 11.10 -7.95
CA PHE A 178 -1.33 9.63 -8.02
C PHE A 178 -1.45 9.04 -6.62
N ASP A 179 -2.16 7.92 -6.51
CA ASP A 179 -2.32 7.18 -5.26
C ASP A 179 -1.03 6.42 -4.91
N ARG A 180 -0.29 5.98 -5.94
CA ARG A 180 1.00 5.31 -5.81
C ARG A 180 1.96 5.77 -6.89
N VAL A 181 3.22 5.99 -6.49
CA VAL A 181 4.35 6.22 -7.40
C VAL A 181 5.38 5.14 -7.14
N ILE A 182 5.80 4.42 -8.18
CA ILE A 182 6.72 3.29 -8.10
C ILE A 182 7.96 3.62 -8.94
N THR A 183 9.12 3.67 -8.30
CA THR A 183 10.42 3.95 -8.93
C THR A 183 11.16 2.65 -9.26
N LEU A 184 11.70 2.53 -10.48
CA LEU A 184 12.25 1.29 -11.05
C LEU A 184 13.70 1.38 -11.51
#